data_AF-A0A7L1ZUK2-F1
#
_entry.id   AF-A0A7L1ZUK2-F1
#
_cell.length_a   1.000
_cell.length_b   1.000
_cell.length_c   1.000
_cell.angle_alpha   90.00
_cell.angle_beta   90.00
_cell.angle_gamma   90.00
#
_symmetry.space_group_name_H-M   'P 1'
#
loop_
_entity.id
_entity.type
_entity.pdbx_description
1 polymer ?
#
loop_
_entity_poly.entity_id
_entity_poly.type
_entity_poly.pdbx_seq_one_letter_code
_entity_poly.pdbx_strand_id
1 'polypeptide(L)'
;TGYFVADHCNTSHSRGKCEPCKEGKDFAAHENGLEECSPCRQCREDQITLRPCTLTQDTECQCKEGYSCPDLDCEMCQRNNQ
;
A
#
# COMPACT_ATOMS: atom_id res chain seq x y z
N THR A 1 -0.06 -0.95 13.19
CA THR A 1 -0.23 -0.79 11.72
C THR A 1 -0.50 0.66 11.43
N GLY A 2 -0.18 1.16 10.24
CA GLY A 2 -0.38 2.56 9.83
C GLY A 2 0.52 3.58 10.49
N TYR A 3 1.65 3.14 11.04
CA TYR A 3 2.70 3.98 11.61
C TYR A 3 4.06 3.46 11.15
N PHE A 4 5.02 4.37 11.07
CA PHE A 4 6.45 4.13 10.88
C PHE A 4 7.23 4.67 12.08
N VAL A 5 8.50 4.29 12.23
CA VAL A 5 9.40 4.76 13.28
C VAL A 5 9.97 6.11 12.89
N ALA A 6 9.58 7.16 13.60
CA ALA A 6 10.13 8.50 13.43
C ALA A 6 11.42 8.68 14.23
N ASP A 7 11.51 8.09 15.43
CA ASP A 7 12.70 8.11 16.28
C ASP A 7 12.95 6.72 16.90
N HIS A 8 14.15 6.18 16.73
CA HIS A 8 14.55 4.92 17.35
C HIS A 8 14.85 5.08 18.85
N CYS A 9 14.68 4.00 19.62
CA CYS A 9 15.16 3.95 21.00
C CYS A 9 16.69 3.90 21.03
N ASN A 10 17.33 4.96 21.54
CA ASN A 10 18.79 5.12 21.48
C ASN A 10 19.50 4.82 22.82
N THR A 11 18.76 4.63 23.91
CA THR A 11 19.29 4.31 25.25
C THR A 11 18.44 3.25 25.96
N SER A 12 19.03 2.55 26.93
CA SER A 12 18.29 1.58 27.74
C SER A 12 17.08 2.24 28.41
N HIS A 13 15.91 1.60 28.35
CA HIS A 13 14.64 2.10 28.86
C HIS A 13 14.06 3.34 28.15
N SER A 14 14.64 3.79 27.04
CA SER A 14 13.99 4.80 26.18
C SER A 14 12.88 4.20 25.33
N ARG A 15 11.87 5.01 25.00
CA ARG A 15 10.83 4.66 24.04
C ARG A 15 11.15 5.30 22.71
N GLY A 16 11.05 4.54 21.63
CA GLY A 16 11.00 5.10 20.29
C GLY A 16 9.72 5.89 20.06
N LYS A 17 9.72 6.73 19.03
CA LYS A 17 8.55 7.48 18.58
C LYS A 17 8.09 6.91 17.26
N CYS A 18 6.79 6.67 17.14
CA CYS A 18 6.16 6.30 15.88
C CYS A 18 5.27 7.44 15.40
N GLU A 19 5.26 7.67 14.09
CA GLU A 19 4.39 8.65 13.43
C GLU A 19 3.47 7.97 12.43
N PRO A 20 2.25 8.50 12.23
CA PRO A 20 1.30 7.88 11.33
C PRO A 20 1.77 8.00 9.89
N CYS A 21 1.40 7.01 9.09
CA CYS A 21 1.44 7.12 7.64
C CYS A 21 0.59 8.32 7.16
N LYS A 22 0.77 8.70 5.91
CA LYS A 22 0.05 9.78 5.26
C LYS A 22 -1.12 9.23 4.44
N GLU A 23 -2.32 9.58 4.89
CA GLU A 23 -3.58 9.18 4.26
C GLU A 23 -3.56 9.38 2.74
N GLY A 24 -3.88 8.32 2.01
CA GLY A 24 -3.91 8.32 0.54
C GLY A 24 -2.55 8.43 -0.16
N LYS A 25 -1.43 8.42 0.57
CA LYS A 25 -0.08 8.45 -0.01
C LYS A 25 0.77 7.24 0.34
N ASP A 26 0.71 6.80 1.59
CA ASP A 26 1.45 5.64 2.07
C ASP A 26 0.70 4.90 3.18
N PHE A 27 1.08 3.64 3.41
CA PHE A 27 0.42 2.72 4.31
C PHE A 27 1.44 1.78 4.99
N ALA A 28 1.02 1.18 6.11
CA ALA A 28 1.76 0.10 6.76
C ALA A 28 0.78 -0.97 7.25
N ALA A 29 0.67 -2.07 6.51
CA ALA A 29 -0.33 -3.12 6.76
C ALA A 29 -0.09 -3.91 8.05
N HIS A 30 1.16 -3.99 8.51
CA HIS A 30 1.55 -4.77 9.67
C HIS A 30 2.35 -3.94 10.68
N GLU A 31 2.49 -4.47 11.90
CA GLU A 31 3.47 -3.94 12.85
C GLU A 31 4.87 -4.04 12.22
N ASN A 32 5.64 -2.96 12.35
CA ASN A 32 6.90 -2.83 11.63
C ASN A 32 7.87 -1.94 12.43
N GLY A 33 9.13 -1.97 12.02
CA GLY A 33 10.19 -1.07 12.49
C GLY A 33 10.80 -0.25 11.35
N LEU A 34 10.01 0.03 10.30
CA LEU A 34 10.46 0.79 9.14
C LEU A 34 10.53 2.28 9.47
N GLU A 35 11.46 3.00 8.84
CA GLU A 35 11.60 4.46 8.99
C GLU A 35 10.65 5.25 8.07
N GLU A 36 9.95 4.55 7.18
CA GLU A 36 8.95 5.11 6.30
C GLU A 36 7.84 4.09 6.01
N CYS A 37 6.65 4.58 5.67
CA CYS A 37 5.54 3.75 5.21
C CYS A 37 5.72 3.38 3.73
N SER A 38 5.07 2.30 3.30
CA SER A 38 5.08 1.88 1.91
C SER A 38 4.18 2.80 1.07
N PRO A 39 4.64 3.32 -0.08
CA PRO A 39 3.82 4.17 -0.92
C PRO A 39 2.61 3.38 -1.46
N CYS A 40 1.45 4.04 -1.53
CA CYS A 40 0.26 3.44 -2.10
C CYS A 40 0.46 3.15 -3.59
N ARG A 41 0.04 1.97 -4.03
CA ARG A 41 -0.10 1.63 -5.45
C ARG A 41 -1.07 2.60 -6.12
N GLN A 42 -0.73 2.99 -7.35
CA GLN A 42 -1.66 3.68 -8.24
C GLN A 42 -2.22 2.68 -9.25
N CYS A 43 -3.53 2.68 -9.47
CA CYS A 43 -4.14 1.86 -10.50
C CYS A 43 -3.80 2.42 -11.88
N ARG A 44 -3.47 1.53 -12.81
CA ARG A 44 -3.12 1.87 -14.20
C ARG A 44 -4.36 2.27 -15.00
N GLU A 45 -4.16 2.78 -16.21
CA GLU A 45 -5.25 3.21 -17.09
C GLU A 45 -6.23 2.10 -17.49
N ASP A 46 -5.79 0.84 -17.51
CA ASP A 46 -6.58 -0.36 -17.78
C ASP A 46 -7.23 -0.95 -16.51
N GLN A 47 -7.08 -0.27 -15.38
CA GLN A 47 -7.60 -0.69 -14.08
C GLN A 47 -8.62 0.33 -13.52
N ILE A 48 -9.42 -0.14 -12.57
CA ILE A 48 -10.27 0.67 -11.70
C ILE A 48 -9.80 0.52 -10.26
N THR A 49 -9.94 1.58 -9.47
CA THR A 49 -9.73 1.52 -8.03
C THR A 49 -10.95 0.87 -7.37
N LEU A 50 -10.76 -0.34 -6.83
CA LEU A 50 -11.78 -1.07 -6.11
C LEU A 50 -11.87 -0.58 -4.66
N ARG A 51 -10.71 -0.38 -4.02
CA ARG A 51 -10.61 0.25 -2.69
C ARG A 51 -9.49 1.28 -2.67
N PRO A 52 -9.73 2.47 -2.10
CA PRO A 52 -8.69 3.47 -1.95
C PRO A 52 -7.66 3.02 -0.90
N CYS A 53 -6.44 3.52 -1.04
CA CYS A 53 -5.41 3.37 -0.01
C CYS A 53 -5.83 4.03 1.31
N THR A 54 -5.50 3.39 2.42
CA THR A 54 -5.68 3.90 3.78
C THR A 54 -4.37 3.74 4.56
N LEU A 55 -4.27 4.28 5.78
CA LEU A 55 -3.06 4.11 6.59
C LEU A 55 -2.63 2.65 6.77
N THR A 56 -3.55 1.69 6.71
CA THR A 56 -3.28 0.27 7.00
C THR A 56 -3.45 -0.65 5.80
N GLN A 57 -3.85 -0.15 4.63
CA GLN A 57 -4.14 -0.98 3.46
C GLN A 57 -3.74 -0.25 2.20
N ASP A 58 -3.12 -0.99 1.27
CA ASP A 58 -2.81 -0.47 -0.06
C ASP A 58 -4.09 -0.22 -0.88
N THR A 59 -3.94 0.50 -1.98
CA THR A 59 -4.97 0.58 -3.03
C THR A 59 -5.21 -0.81 -3.63
N GLU A 60 -6.47 -1.25 -3.63
CA GLU A 60 -6.88 -2.43 -4.39
C GLU A 60 -7.30 -2.01 -5.82
N CYS A 61 -6.64 -2.59 -6.82
CA CYS A 61 -6.93 -2.34 -8.23
C CYS A 61 -7.53 -3.58 -8.90
N GLN A 62 -8.47 -3.36 -9.81
CA GLN A 62 -9.08 -4.42 -10.61
C GLN A 62 -9.04 -4.06 -12.10
N CYS A 63 -8.83 -5.04 -12.98
CA CYS A 63 -8.91 -4.80 -14.43
C CYS A 63 -10.30 -4.32 -14.85
N LYS A 64 -10.32 -3.39 -15.81
CA LYS A 64 -11.56 -2.94 -16.46
C LYS A 64 -12.25 -4.10 -17.18
N GLU A 65 -13.54 -3.93 -17.42
CA GLU A 65 -14.31 -4.86 -18.24
C GLU A 65 -13.67 -5.03 -19.64
N GLY A 66 -13.65 -6.27 -20.14
CA GLY A 66 -12.93 -6.61 -21.37
C GLY A 66 -11.43 -6.86 -21.19
N TYR A 67 -10.91 -6.80 -19.95
CA TYR A 67 -9.55 -7.21 -19.61
C TYR A 67 -9.59 -8.33 -18.55
N SER A 68 -8.56 -9.18 -18.54
CA SER A 68 -8.35 -10.22 -17.55
C SER A 68 -6.94 -10.14 -16.96
N CYS A 69 -6.80 -10.62 -15.73
CA CYS A 69 -5.51 -10.76 -15.07
C CYS A 69 -5.11 -12.22 -15.03
N PRO A 70 -4.03 -12.61 -15.74
CA PRO A 70 -3.51 -13.97 -15.67
C PRO A 70 -2.71 -14.22 -14.38
N ASP A 71 -2.19 -13.17 -13.75
CA ASP A 71 -1.29 -13.26 -12.60
C ASP A 71 -2.03 -13.07 -11.27
N LEU A 72 -1.51 -13.74 -10.22
CA LEU A 72 -2.08 -13.72 -8.87
C LEU A 72 -2.14 -12.30 -8.26
N ASP A 73 -1.16 -11.46 -8.57
CA ASP A 73 -1.03 -10.08 -8.06
C ASP A 73 -1.60 -9.02 -9.01
N CYS A 74 -2.11 -9.47 -10.16
CA CYS A 74 -2.77 -8.65 -11.17
C CYS A 74 -2.03 -7.34 -11.51
N GLU A 75 -0.72 -7.46 -11.74
CA GLU A 75 0.14 -6.31 -12.08
C GLU A 75 -0.16 -5.74 -13.47
N MET A 76 -0.60 -6.60 -14.40
CA MET A 76 -0.90 -6.28 -15.78
C MET A 76 -2.24 -6.86 -16.23
N CYS A 77 -3.07 -6.02 -16.86
CA CYS A 77 -4.33 -6.46 -17.44
C CYS A 77 -4.16 -6.78 -18.93
N GLN A 78 -4.50 -8.00 -19.32
CA GLN A 78 -4.51 -8.42 -20.73
C GLN A 78 -5.89 -8.21 -21.31
N ARG A 79 -5.98 -7.52 -22.45
CA ARG A 79 -7.25 -7.37 -23.16
C ARG A 79 -7.73 -8.74 -23.61
N ASN A 80 -8.98 -9.06 -23.29
CA ASN A 80 -9.62 -10.27 -23.74
C ASN A 80 -9.81 -10.17 -25.25
N ASN A 81 -9.19 -11.07 -26.02
CA ASN A 81 -9.50 -11.19 -27.44
C ASN A 81 -10.88 -11.82 -27.56
N GLN A 82 -11.83 -11.04 -28.07
CA GLN A 82 -13.15 -11.53 -28.46
C GLN A 82 -13.06 -12.23 -29.81
#